data_AF-A0AAD5K6I0-F1
#
_entry.id   AF-A0AAD5K6I0-F1
#
_cell.length_a   1.000
_cell.length_b   1.000
_cell.length_c   1.000
_cell.angle_alpha   90.00
_cell.angle_beta   90.00
_cell.angle_gamma   90.00
#
_symmetry.space_group_name_H-M   'P 1'
#
loop_
_entity.id
_entity.type
_entity.pdbx_description
1 polymer ?
#
loop_
_entity_poly.entity_id
_entity_poly.type
_entity_poly.pdbx_seq_one_letter_code
_entity_poly.pdbx_strand_id
1 'polypeptide(L)' 'MSSEQLTSESQKKRKYQCRMCNKAFSRPSALRTHGFTHTGEKPFQCTIPGCGRRFAVISNLRRHYKVHNKT' A
#
# COMPACT_ATOMS: atom_id res chain seq x y z
N MET A 1 21.69 28.31 24.64
CA MET A 1 21.74 29.20 23.47
C MET A 1 23.03 28.87 22.76
N SER A 2 23.14 28.48 21.50
CA SER A 2 22.32 28.69 20.30
C SER A 2 22.71 27.55 19.34
N SER A 3 21.74 26.84 18.75
CA SER A 3 21.21 27.13 17.41
C SER A 3 22.16 26.68 16.30
N GLU A 4 22.03 25.42 15.88
CA GLU A 4 22.15 25.08 14.47
C GLU A 4 21.00 24.14 14.11
N GLN A 5 19.93 24.76 13.63
CA GLN A 5 18.75 24.11 13.08
C GLN A 5 19.14 23.45 11.75
N LEU A 6 19.39 22.14 11.77
CA LEU A 6 19.55 21.32 10.57
C LEU A 6 18.18 21.10 9.90
N THR A 7 17.91 21.97 8.93
CA THR A 7 17.09 21.79 7.72
C THR A 7 15.76 21.06 7.87
N SER A 8 14.71 21.87 7.82
CA SER A 8 13.37 21.52 7.38
C SER A 8 13.34 20.96 5.95
N GLU A 9 13.27 19.63 5.78
CA GLU A 9 12.61 19.04 4.61
C GLU A 9 12.16 17.58 4.85
N SER A 10 10.84 17.40 5.01
CA SER A 10 10.09 16.16 4.72
C SER A 10 10.60 14.82 5.28
N GLN A 11 11.04 14.76 6.55
CA GLN A 11 11.19 13.48 7.26
C GLN A 11 9.83 12.87 7.58
N LYS A 12 9.15 12.32 6.57
CA LYS A 12 8.09 11.33 6.77
C LYS A 12 8.79 10.08 7.30
N LYS A 13 9.16 10.07 8.60
CA LYS A 13 9.89 8.97 9.26
C LYS A 13 9.24 7.66 8.81
N ARG A 14 9.93 6.89 7.98
CA ARG A 14 9.46 5.57 7.54
C ARG A 14 9.64 4.60 8.70
N LYS A 15 8.80 4.76 9.75
CA LYS A 15 8.91 4.03 11.02
C LYS A 15 8.43 2.59 10.91
N TYR A 16 7.66 2.25 9.87
CA TYR A 16 6.99 0.96 9.76
C TYR A 16 7.82 0.02 8.90
N GLN A 17 8.59 -0.85 9.55
CA GLN A 17 9.51 -1.77 8.88
C GLN A 17 8.91 -3.17 8.73
N CYS A 18 9.07 -3.76 7.55
CA CYS A 18 8.76 -5.17 7.32
C CYS A 18 9.85 -6.04 7.93
N ARG A 19 9.48 -7.00 8.79
CA ARG A 19 10.44 -7.92 9.42
C ARG A 19 10.97 -9.00 8.47
N MET A 20 10.27 -9.27 7.36
CA MET A 20 10.67 -10.30 6.39
C MET A 20 11.72 -9.81 5.39
N CYS A 21 11.67 -8.54 5.00
CA CYS A 21 12.54 -7.98 3.96
C CYS A 21 13.15 -6.62 4.32
N ASN A 22 13.02 -6.17 5.58
CA ASN A 22 13.54 -4.91 6.12
C ASN A 22 13.07 -3.63 5.42
N LYS A 23 12.10 -3.72 4.49
CA LYS A 23 11.57 -2.57 3.75
C LYS A 23 10.77 -1.65 4.68
N ALA A 24 11.07 -0.35 4.63
CA ALA A 24 10.45 0.66 5.48
C ALA A 24 9.37 1.47 4.76
N PHE A 25 8.27 1.73 5.47
CA PHE A 25 7.10 2.44 4.98
C PHE A 25 6.76 3.65 5.88
N SER A 26 6.21 4.69 5.28
CA SER A 26 5.79 5.91 5.98
C SER A 26 4.45 5.79 6.71
N ARG A 27 3.69 4.72 6.47
CA ARG A 27 2.35 4.50 7.05
C ARG A 27 2.18 3.02 7.43
N PRO A 28 1.46 2.71 8.52
CA PRO A 28 1.24 1.33 8.94
C PRO A 28 0.37 0.56 7.94
N SER A 29 -0.59 1.24 7.30
CA SER A 29 -1.42 0.65 6.25
C SER A 29 -0.61 0.19 5.03
N ALA A 30 0.47 0.91 4.70
CA ALA A 30 1.37 0.54 3.61
C ALA A 30 2.19 -0.70 3.97
N LEU A 31 2.68 -0.79 5.21
CA LEU A 31 3.33 -2.00 5.72
C LEU A 31 2.37 -3.21 5.73
N ARG A 32 1.15 -3.03 6.23
CA ARG A 32 0.14 -4.10 6.27
C ARG A 32 -0.18 -4.65 4.88
N THR A 33 -0.43 -3.75 3.93
CA THR A 33 -0.74 -4.15 2.54
C THR A 33 0.47 -4.74 1.82
N HIS A 34 1.69 -4.32 2.16
CA HIS A 34 2.90 -4.96 1.70
C HIS A 34 3.04 -6.40 2.20
N GLY A 35 2.55 -6.73 3.40
CA GLY A 35 2.55 -8.10 3.93
C GLY A 35 1.92 -9.12 2.97
N PHE A 36 0.89 -8.72 2.21
CA PHE A 36 0.27 -9.57 1.18
C PHE A 36 1.21 -9.96 0.04
N THR A 37 2.31 -9.24 -0.17
CA THR A 37 3.35 -9.63 -1.14
C THR A 37 4.17 -10.82 -0.69
N HIS A 38 4.22 -11.09 0.63
CA HIS A 38 4.87 -12.25 1.19
C HIS A 38 3.93 -13.45 1.27
N THR A 39 2.67 -13.23 1.64
CA THR A 39 1.68 -14.32 1.76
C THR A 39 1.02 -14.70 0.44
N GLY A 40 1.07 -13.81 -0.56
CA GLY A 40 0.36 -13.98 -1.83
C GLY A 40 -1.16 -13.77 -1.72
N GLU A 41 -1.68 -13.46 -0.53
CA GLU A 41 -3.11 -13.27 -0.32
C GLU A 41 -3.66 -12.07 -1.11
N LYS A 42 -4.83 -12.27 -1.70
CA LYS A 42 -5.57 -11.24 -2.43
C LYS A 42 -7.01 -11.20 -1.93
N PRO A 43 -7.26 -10.57 -0.76
CA PRO A 43 -8.56 -10.60 -0.11
C PRO A 43 -9.64 -9.86 -0.91
N PHE A 44 -9.27 -8.92 -1.76
CA PHE A 44 -10.23 -8.09 -2.49
C PHE A 44 -10.53 -8.69 -3.86
N GLN A 45 -11.68 -9.35 -4.01
CA GLN A 45 -12.17 -9.88 -5.28
C GLN A 45 -13.06 -8.87 -6.01
N CYS A 46 -12.93 -8.79 -7.34
CA CYS A 46 -13.88 -8.08 -8.18
C CYS A 46 -15.21 -8.82 -8.20
N THR A 47 -16.29 -8.13 -7.86
CA THR A 47 -17.64 -8.71 -7.76
C THR A 47 -18.36 -8.75 -9.10
N ILE A 48 -17.75 -8.25 -10.18
CA ILE A 48 -18.37 -8.26 -11.51
C ILE A 48 -18.37 -9.70 -12.04
N PRO A 49 -19.55 -10.22 -12.45
CA PRO A 49 -19.68 -11.57 -12.99
C PRO A 49 -18.69 -11.82 -14.13
N GLY A 50 -18.05 -12.99 -14.13
CA GLY A 50 -17.07 -13.38 -15.15
C GLY A 50 -15.67 -12.75 -15.03
N CYS A 51 -15.44 -11.78 -14.14
CA CYS A 51 -14.12 -11.16 -14.02
C CYS A 51 -13.12 -11.97 -13.18
N GLY A 52 -13.54 -12.44 -11.99
CA GLY A 52 -12.72 -13.28 -11.10
C GLY A 52 -11.42 -12.65 -10.56
N ARG A 53 -11.04 -11.43 -10.97
CA ARG A 53 -9.78 -10.78 -10.57
C ARG A 53 -9.74 -10.48 -9.07
N ARG A 54 -8.59 -10.75 -8.45
CA ARG A 54 -8.32 -10.47 -7.03
C ARG A 54 -7.16 -9.51 -6.86
N PHE A 55 -7.19 -8.70 -5.80
CA PHE A 55 -6.23 -7.66 -5.49
C PHE A 55 -5.80 -7.73 -4.02
N ALA A 56 -4.54 -7.39 -3.76
CA ALA A 56 -4.00 -7.25 -2.40
C ALA A 56 -4.44 -5.94 -1.71
N VAL A 57 -4.86 -4.92 -2.48
CA VAL A 57 -5.20 -3.59 -1.96
C VAL A 57 -6.49 -3.06 -2.58
N ILE A 58 -7.37 -2.51 -1.74
CA ILE A 58 -8.67 -1.98 -2.15
C ILE A 58 -8.58 -0.84 -3.18
N SER A 59 -7.55 0.00 -3.13
CA SER A 59 -7.35 1.08 -4.12
C SER A 59 -7.10 0.52 -5.52
N ASN A 60 -6.42 -0.63 -5.63
CA ASN A 60 -6.23 -1.32 -6.90
C ASN A 60 -7.54 -1.90 -7.44
N LEU A 61 -8.37 -2.50 -6.57
CA LEU A 61 -9.71 -2.97 -6.94
C LEU A 61 -10.58 -1.81 -7.43
N ARG A 62 -10.60 -0.67 -6.71
CA ARG A 62 -11.36 0.53 -7.13
C ARG A 62 -10.91 1.06 -8.49
N ARG A 63 -9.61 1.11 -8.73
CA ARG A 63 -9.06 1.48 -10.05
C ARG A 63 -9.47 0.47 -11.11
N HIS A 64 -9.47 -0.82 -10.79
CA HIS A 64 -9.88 -1.87 -11.71
C HIS A 64 -11.36 -1.77 -12.09
N TYR A 65 -12.26 -1.37 -11.20
CA TYR A 65 -13.68 -1.16 -11.55
C TYR A 65 -13.88 -0.20 -12.72
N LYS A 66 -12.97 0.77 -12.90
CA LYS A 66 -13.01 1.68 -14.06
C LYS A 66 -12.82 0.98 -15.41
N VAL A 67 -12.24 -0.23 -15.44
CA VAL A 67 -12.11 -1.03 -16.66
C VAL A 67 -13.47 -1.55 -17.11
N HIS A 68 -14.37 -1.82 -16.18
CA HIS A 68 -15.72 -2.33 -16.46
C HIS A 68 -16.73 -1.22 -16.73
N ASN A 69 -16.48 -0.01 -16.23
CA ASN A 69 -17.31 1.17 -16.50
C ASN A 69 -17.00 1.84 -17.85
N LYS A 70 -16.16 1.23 -18.71
CA LYS A 70 -15.92 1.72 -20.08
C LYS A 70 -17.02 1.19 -21.00
N THR A 71 -18.22 1.71 -20.81
CA THR A 71 -19.39 1.57 -21.70
C THR A 71 -20.22 2.81 -21.53
#